data_AF-A0A3P5XUP7-F1
#
_entry.id   AF-A0A3P5XUP7-F1
#
_cell.length_a   1.000
_cell.length_b   1.000
_cell.length_c   1.000
_cell.angle_alpha   90.00
_cell.angle_beta   90.00
_cell.angle_gamma   90.00
#
_symmetry.space_group_name_H-M   'P 1'
#
loop_
_entity.id
_entity.type
_entity.pdbx_description
1 polymer ?
#
loop_
_entity_poly.entity_id
_entity_poly.type
_entity_poly.pdbx_seq_one_letter_code
_entity_poly.pdbx_strand_id
1 'polypeptide(L)'
;MTGKELDRPTQHQIKTLEPKSAEWVARHLVMAGRLIDDEPELSFQHALAASRRGGRLAVVREAVGLTAYAAGHYGEALREFRTYRRISGSNVHLPVMADCERGLGRPDRALDVVRSEEAKDLDAPGKVELAIVAAGARTDLGQLDAAVAELEITQLDLHRAFSYSPRLFRAYANALEAVGRTDDASTWSKQAVVAENALGQGVDEEPDIIDLGWDEEEEAREEAERRRTLADAASAAQNATSAKVDDAAAGTDKDAANDDGDPQDAAIEDAESDYFESDDAESDEDSAESEEGVEAPEANSHDDRRED
;
A
#
# COMPACT_ATOMS: atom_id res chain seq x y z
N MET A 1 14.13 8.48 10.37
CA MET A 1 13.57 7.31 9.65
C MET A 1 14.70 6.43 9.18
N THR A 2 14.82 5.22 9.74
CA THR A 2 16.02 4.38 9.56
C THR A 2 15.81 3.21 8.60
N GLY A 3 14.56 2.87 8.24
CA GLY A 3 14.23 1.74 7.37
C GLY A 3 14.18 0.39 8.10
N LYS A 4 14.57 0.36 9.39
CA LYS A 4 14.54 -0.84 10.25
C LYS A 4 13.12 -1.22 10.67
N GLU A 5 12.17 -0.33 10.45
CA GLU A 5 10.76 -0.50 10.80
C GLU A 5 10.02 -1.47 9.84
N LEU A 6 10.66 -1.88 8.73
CA LEU A 6 10.08 -2.83 7.77
C LEU A 6 10.11 -4.27 8.27
N ASP A 7 9.14 -5.08 7.84
CA ASP A 7 9.09 -6.51 8.12
C ASP A 7 10.26 -7.27 7.45
N ARG A 8 10.58 -8.44 8.01
CA ARG A 8 11.72 -9.25 7.57
C ARG A 8 11.64 -9.67 6.09
N PRO A 9 10.50 -10.18 5.57
CA PRO A 9 10.34 -10.46 4.15
C PRO A 9 10.68 -9.27 3.24
N THR A 10 10.14 -8.08 3.55
CA THR A 10 10.44 -6.85 2.79
C THR A 10 11.93 -6.51 2.83
N GLN A 11 12.55 -6.55 4.01
CA GLN A 11 13.98 -6.30 4.13
C GLN A 11 14.83 -7.29 3.31
N HIS A 12 14.41 -8.55 3.22
CA HIS A 12 15.12 -9.56 2.42
C HIS A 12 15.09 -9.24 0.92
N GLN A 13 13.94 -8.79 0.39
CA GLN A 13 13.84 -8.38 -1.02
C GLN A 13 14.70 -7.15 -1.32
N ILE A 14 14.67 -6.13 -0.45
CA ILE A 14 15.39 -4.87 -0.67
C ILE A 14 16.91 -5.05 -0.58
N LYS A 15 17.40 -6.02 0.21
CA LYS A 15 18.84 -6.36 0.31
C LYS A 15 19.45 -6.87 -1.00
N THR A 16 18.64 -7.20 -2.00
CA THR A 16 19.13 -7.54 -3.34
C THR A 16 19.63 -6.32 -4.12
N LEU A 17 19.26 -5.11 -3.70
CA LEU A 17 19.71 -3.86 -4.28
C LEU A 17 21.08 -3.45 -3.73
N GLU A 18 21.76 -2.54 -4.45
CA GLU A 18 22.97 -1.90 -3.92
C GLU A 18 22.69 -1.19 -2.58
N PRO A 19 23.65 -1.12 -1.63
CA PRO A 19 23.41 -0.62 -0.29
C PRO A 19 22.74 0.76 -0.22
N LYS A 20 23.16 1.71 -1.07
CA LYS A 20 22.58 3.05 -1.15
C LYS A 20 21.14 3.05 -1.68
N SER A 21 20.83 2.17 -2.62
CA SER A 21 19.49 2.00 -3.18
C SER A 21 18.58 1.29 -2.18
N ALA A 22 19.10 0.28 -1.49
CA ALA A 22 18.40 -0.43 -0.42
C ALA A 22 17.97 0.52 0.71
N GLU A 23 18.89 1.37 1.20
CA GLU A 23 18.58 2.36 2.22
C GLU A 23 17.55 3.39 1.74
N TRP A 24 17.70 3.88 0.50
CA TRP A 24 16.75 4.81 -0.11
C TRP A 24 15.33 4.24 -0.18
N VAL A 25 15.18 3.05 -0.75
CA VAL A 25 13.91 2.34 -0.89
C VAL A 25 13.30 2.08 0.48
N ALA A 26 14.09 1.58 1.44
CA ALA A 26 13.59 1.28 2.77
C ALA A 26 13.00 2.51 3.46
N ARG A 27 13.70 3.65 3.44
CA ARG A 27 13.21 4.90 4.05
C ARG A 27 11.88 5.36 3.45
N HIS A 28 11.74 5.24 2.13
CA HIS A 28 10.52 5.65 1.43
C HIS A 28 9.35 4.70 1.68
N LEU A 29 9.59 3.38 1.71
CA LEU A 29 8.54 2.41 2.03
C LEU A 29 8.00 2.59 3.46
N VAL A 30 8.88 2.89 4.42
CA VAL A 30 8.40 3.18 5.78
C VAL A 30 7.56 4.46 5.81
N MET A 31 7.96 5.51 5.09
CA MET A 31 7.16 6.73 5.01
C MET A 31 5.82 6.51 4.31
N ALA A 32 5.81 5.75 3.21
CA ALA A 32 4.60 5.36 2.51
C ALA A 32 3.62 4.65 3.47
N GLY A 33 4.08 3.62 4.19
CA GLY A 33 3.23 2.89 5.14
C GLY A 33 2.71 3.75 6.30
N ARG A 34 3.48 4.73 6.77
CA ARG A 34 3.04 5.63 7.87
C ARG A 34 2.00 6.65 7.45
N LEU A 35 2.08 7.11 6.21
CA LEU A 35 1.24 8.20 5.70
C LEU A 35 -0.01 7.71 5.00
N ILE A 36 -0.18 6.40 4.80
CA ILE A 36 -1.25 5.86 3.94
C ILE A 36 -2.67 6.22 4.42
N ASP A 37 -2.88 6.28 5.74
CA ASP A 37 -4.19 6.58 6.32
C ASP A 37 -4.45 8.10 6.47
N ASP A 38 -3.39 8.89 6.68
CA ASP A 38 -3.49 10.33 6.99
C ASP A 38 -3.26 11.24 5.75
N GLU A 39 -2.24 10.94 4.95
CA GLU A 39 -1.81 11.72 3.78
C GLU A 39 -1.58 10.79 2.56
N PRO A 40 -2.65 10.18 2.01
CA PRO A 40 -2.53 9.10 1.01
C PRO A 40 -1.81 9.54 -0.27
N GLU A 41 -1.98 10.79 -0.69
CA GLU A 41 -1.28 11.32 -1.87
C GLU A 41 0.24 11.41 -1.62
N LEU A 42 0.66 11.91 -0.45
CA LEU A 42 2.07 11.97 -0.08
C LEU A 42 2.67 10.57 0.12
N SER A 43 1.88 9.66 0.69
CA SER A 43 2.23 8.24 0.79
C SER A 43 2.53 7.63 -0.58
N PHE A 44 1.68 7.90 -1.57
CA PHE A 44 1.87 7.48 -2.96
C PHE A 44 3.14 8.08 -3.58
N GLN A 45 3.41 9.37 -3.36
CA GLN A 45 4.65 9.99 -3.84
C GLN A 45 5.91 9.34 -3.24
N HIS A 46 5.87 8.94 -1.96
CA HIS A 46 6.97 8.18 -1.37
C HIS A 46 7.14 6.80 -2.01
N ALA A 47 6.04 6.08 -2.28
CA ALA A 47 6.11 4.79 -2.97
C ALA A 47 6.68 4.93 -4.40
N LEU A 48 6.28 5.96 -5.15
CA LEU A 48 6.86 6.29 -6.46
C LEU A 48 8.35 6.60 -6.37
N ALA A 49 8.79 7.36 -5.37
CA ALA A 49 10.21 7.63 -5.16
C ALA A 49 11.01 6.37 -4.78
N ALA A 50 10.39 5.39 -4.12
CA ALA A 50 10.98 4.06 -3.93
C ALA A 50 11.09 3.29 -5.26
N SER A 51 10.07 3.36 -6.11
CA SER A 51 10.03 2.65 -7.40
C SER A 51 11.17 3.06 -8.34
N ARG A 52 11.63 4.31 -8.28
CA ARG A 52 12.79 4.82 -9.06
C ARG A 52 14.07 4.00 -8.86
N ARG A 53 14.26 3.35 -7.70
CA ARG A 53 15.44 2.52 -7.39
C ARG A 53 15.11 1.07 -7.07
N GLY A 54 13.83 0.72 -6.97
CA GLY A 54 13.35 -0.60 -6.54
C GLY A 54 12.22 -1.18 -7.40
N GLY A 55 11.89 -0.58 -8.55
CA GLY A 55 10.72 -0.96 -9.35
C GLY A 55 10.72 -2.38 -9.94
N ARG A 56 11.77 -3.17 -9.77
CA ARG A 56 11.75 -4.60 -10.13
C ARG A 56 11.35 -5.52 -8.97
N LEU A 57 11.21 -4.98 -7.76
CA LEU A 57 10.87 -5.74 -6.57
C LEU A 57 9.35 -5.80 -6.41
N ALA A 58 8.81 -6.99 -6.17
CA ALA A 58 7.39 -7.18 -5.92
C ALA A 58 6.90 -6.30 -4.76
N VAL A 59 7.66 -6.21 -3.65
CA VAL A 59 7.27 -5.37 -2.50
C VAL A 59 7.16 -3.89 -2.83
N VAL A 60 7.95 -3.39 -3.79
CA VAL A 60 7.86 -1.98 -4.21
C VAL A 60 6.64 -1.77 -5.10
N ARG A 61 6.35 -2.73 -6.00
CA ARG A 61 5.11 -2.73 -6.80
C ARG A 61 3.86 -2.78 -5.93
N GLU A 62 3.88 -3.62 -4.91
CA GLU A 62 2.81 -3.71 -3.92
C GLU A 62 2.60 -2.39 -3.19
N ALA A 63 3.67 -1.76 -2.71
CA ALA A 63 3.58 -0.47 -2.02
C ALA A 63 3.03 0.64 -2.93
N VAL A 64 3.48 0.73 -4.19
CA VAL A 64 2.93 1.69 -5.15
C VAL A 64 1.45 1.40 -5.41
N GLY A 65 1.07 0.13 -5.59
CA GLY A 65 -0.32 -0.26 -5.82
C GLY A 65 -1.25 0.09 -4.65
N LEU A 66 -0.86 -0.25 -3.41
CA LEU A 66 -1.64 0.02 -2.20
C LEU A 66 -1.80 1.52 -1.95
N THR A 67 -0.73 2.29 -2.10
CA THR A 67 -0.77 3.74 -1.88
C THR A 67 -1.52 4.47 -2.99
N ALA A 68 -1.38 4.03 -4.25
CA ALA A 68 -2.22 4.51 -5.35
C ALA A 68 -3.71 4.25 -5.09
N TYR A 69 -4.05 3.05 -4.60
CA TYR A 69 -5.42 2.70 -4.25
C TYR A 69 -5.96 3.61 -3.13
N ALA A 70 -5.19 3.81 -2.06
CA ALA A 70 -5.55 4.71 -0.97
C ALA A 70 -5.73 6.17 -1.43
N ALA A 71 -4.92 6.63 -2.40
CA ALA A 71 -5.04 7.95 -3.01
C ALA A 71 -6.15 8.06 -4.08
N GLY A 72 -6.85 6.97 -4.40
CA GLY A 72 -7.92 6.96 -5.41
C GLY A 72 -7.43 6.87 -6.87
N HIS A 73 -6.12 6.64 -7.09
CA HIS A 73 -5.53 6.43 -8.41
C HIS A 73 -5.75 5.00 -8.90
N TYR A 74 -7.01 4.59 -9.05
CA TYR A 74 -7.39 3.19 -9.31
C TYR A 74 -6.77 2.58 -10.58
N GLY A 75 -6.59 3.38 -11.63
CA GLY A 75 -5.93 2.93 -12.85
C GLY A 75 -4.45 2.60 -12.64
N GLU A 76 -3.74 3.41 -11.84
CA GLU A 76 -2.35 3.18 -11.46
C GLU A 76 -2.24 1.94 -10.57
N ALA A 77 -3.08 1.87 -9.53
CA ALA A 77 -3.13 0.76 -8.60
C ALA A 77 -3.31 -0.58 -9.33
N LEU A 78 -4.24 -0.64 -10.29
CA LEU A 78 -4.53 -1.84 -11.06
C LEU A 78 -3.34 -2.29 -11.92
N ARG A 79 -2.61 -1.37 -12.55
CA ARG A 79 -1.38 -1.68 -13.31
C ARG A 79 -0.31 -2.29 -12.39
N GLU A 80 -0.12 -1.69 -11.23
CA GLU A 80 0.88 -2.14 -10.25
C GLU A 80 0.52 -3.49 -9.64
N PHE A 81 -0.76 -3.75 -9.31
CA PHE A 81 -1.20 -5.06 -8.81
C PHE A 81 -1.10 -6.17 -9.86
N ARG A 82 -1.38 -5.88 -11.14
CA ARG A 82 -1.13 -6.84 -12.23
C ARG A 82 0.34 -7.19 -12.33
N THR A 83 1.22 -6.20 -12.23
CA THR A 83 2.67 -6.38 -12.25
C THR A 83 3.15 -7.15 -11.02
N TYR A 84 2.68 -6.80 -9.82
CA TYR A 84 2.93 -7.52 -8.58
C TYR A 84 2.57 -9.00 -8.71
N ARG A 85 1.37 -9.31 -9.20
CA ARG A 85 0.89 -10.68 -9.39
C ARG A 85 1.73 -11.45 -10.39
N ARG A 86 2.15 -10.82 -11.49
CA ARG A 86 3.07 -11.43 -12.48
C ARG A 86 4.44 -11.79 -11.87
N ILE A 87 4.99 -10.94 -11.01
CA ILE A 87 6.31 -11.14 -10.40
C ILE A 87 6.25 -12.12 -9.22
N SER A 88 5.24 -11.98 -8.35
CA SER A 88 5.12 -12.74 -7.10
C SER A 88 4.38 -14.07 -7.26
N GLY A 89 3.56 -14.21 -8.30
CA GLY A 89 2.59 -15.30 -8.45
C GLY A 89 1.42 -15.24 -7.45
N SER A 90 1.32 -14.14 -6.69
CA SER A 90 0.41 -14.03 -5.54
C SER A 90 -0.91 -13.36 -5.91
N ASN A 91 -2.02 -13.96 -5.47
CA ASN A 91 -3.38 -13.50 -5.76
C ASN A 91 -4.02 -12.69 -4.61
N VAL A 92 -3.28 -12.36 -3.54
CA VAL A 92 -3.83 -11.68 -2.34
C VAL A 92 -4.57 -10.38 -2.66
N HIS A 93 -4.14 -9.65 -3.68
CA HIS A 93 -4.73 -8.35 -4.05
C HIS A 93 -5.89 -8.43 -5.05
N LEU A 94 -6.39 -9.63 -5.38
CA LEU A 94 -7.59 -9.75 -6.24
C LEU A 94 -8.80 -8.93 -5.73
N PRO A 95 -9.12 -8.88 -4.42
CA PRO A 95 -10.19 -8.02 -3.93
C PRO A 95 -9.96 -6.54 -4.25
N VAL A 96 -8.74 -6.04 -4.05
CA VAL A 96 -8.39 -4.64 -4.31
C VAL A 96 -8.44 -4.36 -5.81
N MET A 97 -7.98 -5.28 -6.66
CA MET A 97 -8.09 -5.17 -8.11
C MET A 97 -9.54 -5.09 -8.59
N ALA A 98 -10.43 -5.92 -8.04
CA ALA A 98 -11.86 -5.87 -8.34
C ALA A 98 -12.46 -4.52 -7.90
N ASP A 99 -12.06 -4.02 -6.73
CA ASP A 99 -12.54 -2.73 -6.24
C ASP A 99 -12.01 -1.55 -7.06
N CYS A 100 -10.78 -1.63 -7.58
CA CYS A 100 -10.28 -0.66 -8.56
C CYS A 100 -11.15 -0.61 -9.84
N GLU A 101 -11.57 -1.76 -10.37
CA GLU A 101 -12.48 -1.78 -11.53
C GLU A 101 -13.82 -1.12 -11.20
N ARG A 102 -14.37 -1.31 -9.98
CA ARG A 102 -15.54 -0.56 -9.50
C ARG A 102 -15.27 0.95 -9.42
N GLY A 103 -14.15 1.35 -8.84
CA GLY A 103 -13.73 2.75 -8.74
C GLY A 103 -13.54 3.44 -10.10
N LEU A 104 -13.25 2.66 -11.14
CA LEU A 104 -13.21 3.09 -12.55
C LEU A 104 -14.57 3.07 -13.26
N GLY A 105 -15.66 2.79 -12.53
CA GLY A 105 -17.02 2.71 -13.06
C GLY A 105 -17.31 1.45 -13.87
N ARG A 106 -16.60 0.35 -13.60
CA ARG A 106 -16.71 -0.93 -14.32
C ARG A 106 -17.12 -2.08 -13.38
N PRO A 107 -18.31 -2.01 -12.76
CA PRO A 107 -18.76 -3.02 -11.81
C PRO A 107 -18.88 -4.43 -12.44
N ASP A 108 -19.20 -4.54 -13.73
CA ASP A 108 -19.22 -5.84 -14.42
C ASP A 108 -17.84 -6.51 -14.42
N ARG A 109 -16.76 -5.76 -14.68
CA ARG A 109 -15.40 -6.30 -14.64
C ARG A 109 -14.97 -6.71 -13.24
N ALA A 110 -15.45 -6.02 -12.21
CA ALA A 110 -15.23 -6.44 -10.83
C ALA A 110 -15.85 -7.82 -10.56
N LEU A 111 -17.06 -8.07 -11.06
CA LEU A 111 -17.71 -9.38 -10.95
C LEU A 111 -17.01 -10.48 -11.75
N ASP A 112 -16.37 -10.14 -12.87
CA ASP A 112 -15.55 -11.10 -13.62
C ASP A 112 -14.33 -11.55 -12.80
N VAL A 113 -13.65 -10.61 -12.12
CA VAL A 113 -12.54 -10.93 -11.20
C VAL A 113 -13.02 -11.85 -10.06
N VAL A 114 -14.20 -11.59 -9.51
CA VAL A 114 -14.81 -12.42 -8.45
C VAL A 114 -15.04 -13.87 -8.91
N ARG A 115 -15.37 -14.07 -10.19
CA ARG A 115 -15.66 -15.39 -10.79
C ARG A 115 -14.43 -16.12 -11.32
N SER A 116 -13.25 -15.50 -11.26
CA SER A 116 -11.99 -16.11 -11.70
C SER A 116 -11.67 -17.41 -10.94
N GLU A 117 -10.90 -18.30 -11.56
CA GLU A 117 -10.46 -19.53 -10.90
C GLU A 117 -9.51 -19.22 -9.73
N GLU A 118 -8.67 -18.20 -9.88
CA GLU A 118 -7.73 -17.72 -8.88
C GLU A 118 -8.39 -17.22 -7.61
N ALA A 119 -9.63 -16.71 -7.69
CA ALA A 119 -10.40 -16.30 -6.51
C ALA A 119 -10.67 -17.46 -5.54
N LYS A 120 -10.66 -18.71 -6.02
CA LYS A 120 -10.87 -19.90 -5.18
C LYS A 120 -9.68 -20.17 -4.25
N ASP A 121 -8.49 -19.73 -4.64
CA ASP A 121 -7.23 -19.93 -3.90
C ASP A 121 -7.06 -18.94 -2.74
N LEU A 122 -7.90 -17.90 -2.66
CA LEU A 122 -7.88 -16.94 -1.56
C LEU A 122 -8.15 -17.61 -0.22
N ASP A 123 -7.51 -17.10 0.83
CA ASP A 123 -7.78 -17.46 2.21
C ASP A 123 -9.13 -16.89 2.68
N ALA A 124 -9.51 -17.18 3.93
CA ALA A 124 -10.80 -16.72 4.44
C ALA A 124 -10.94 -15.19 4.46
N PRO A 125 -9.96 -14.40 4.94
CA PRO A 125 -9.98 -12.94 4.80
C PRO A 125 -10.11 -12.46 3.35
N GLY A 126 -9.31 -13.00 2.42
CA GLY A 126 -9.37 -12.61 1.01
C GLY A 126 -10.73 -12.89 0.36
N LYS A 127 -11.34 -14.05 0.67
CA LYS A 127 -12.70 -14.39 0.21
C LYS A 127 -13.76 -13.45 0.75
N VAL A 128 -13.62 -13.02 2.01
CA VAL A 128 -14.53 -12.07 2.65
C VAL A 128 -14.43 -10.70 1.99
N GLU A 129 -13.23 -10.19 1.79
CA GLU A 129 -13.04 -8.91 1.09
C GLU A 129 -13.57 -8.97 -0.34
N LEU A 130 -13.32 -10.06 -1.06
CA LEU A 130 -13.83 -10.24 -2.42
C LEU A 130 -15.38 -10.25 -2.46
N ALA A 131 -16.03 -10.90 -1.50
CA ALA A 131 -17.48 -10.91 -1.37
C ALA A 131 -18.05 -9.51 -1.07
N ILE A 132 -17.37 -8.72 -0.22
CA ILE A 132 -17.75 -7.34 0.07
C ILE A 132 -17.68 -6.48 -1.19
N VAL A 133 -16.61 -6.63 -1.98
CA VAL A 133 -16.45 -5.93 -3.25
C VAL A 133 -17.51 -6.37 -4.27
N ALA A 134 -17.82 -7.67 -4.35
CA ALA A 134 -18.88 -8.20 -5.21
C ALA A 134 -20.26 -7.61 -4.86
N ALA A 135 -20.59 -7.57 -3.56
CA ALA A 135 -21.83 -6.94 -3.09
C ALA A 135 -21.89 -5.45 -3.42
N GLY A 136 -20.76 -4.74 -3.31
CA GLY A 136 -20.62 -3.37 -3.77
C GLY A 136 -20.90 -3.23 -5.28
N ALA A 137 -20.28 -4.07 -6.11
CA ALA A 137 -20.48 -4.05 -7.56
C ALA A 137 -21.95 -4.31 -7.96
N ARG A 138 -22.61 -5.26 -7.27
CA ARG A 138 -24.05 -5.50 -7.44
C ARG A 138 -24.89 -4.29 -7.05
N THR A 139 -24.52 -3.59 -5.98
CA THR A 139 -25.19 -2.37 -5.53
C THR A 139 -25.03 -1.25 -6.57
N ASP A 140 -23.83 -1.09 -7.15
CA ASP A 140 -23.56 -0.11 -8.21
C ASP A 140 -24.42 -0.38 -9.46
N LEU A 141 -24.74 -1.65 -9.73
CA LEU A 141 -25.66 -2.09 -10.79
C LEU A 141 -27.15 -2.02 -10.40
N GLY A 142 -27.49 -1.58 -9.18
CA GLY A 142 -28.85 -1.54 -8.66
C GLY A 142 -29.45 -2.92 -8.29
N GLN A 143 -28.63 -3.96 -8.24
CA GLN A 143 -29.03 -5.35 -7.97
C GLN A 143 -28.96 -5.64 -6.46
N LEU A 144 -29.78 -4.96 -5.67
CA LEU A 144 -29.66 -4.97 -4.19
C LEU A 144 -29.88 -6.36 -3.57
N ASP A 145 -30.84 -7.14 -4.06
CA ASP A 145 -31.05 -8.51 -3.57
C ASP A 145 -29.85 -9.41 -3.88
N ALA A 146 -29.23 -9.22 -5.05
CA ALA A 146 -28.01 -9.95 -5.40
C ALA A 146 -26.84 -9.53 -4.50
N ALA A 147 -26.74 -8.25 -4.14
CA ALA A 147 -25.71 -7.77 -3.22
C ALA A 147 -25.78 -8.47 -1.85
N VAL A 148 -26.99 -8.68 -1.31
CA VAL A 148 -27.19 -9.47 -0.09
C VAL A 148 -26.69 -10.90 -0.28
N ALA A 149 -27.05 -11.54 -1.40
CA ALA A 149 -26.66 -12.92 -1.68
C ALA A 149 -25.14 -13.13 -1.83
N GLU A 150 -24.41 -12.15 -2.39
CA GLU A 150 -22.93 -12.22 -2.50
C GLU A 150 -22.25 -12.30 -1.12
N LEU A 151 -22.87 -11.76 -0.07
CA LEU A 151 -22.33 -11.74 1.30
C LEU A 151 -22.68 -12.98 2.13
N GLU A 152 -23.60 -13.84 1.65
CA GLU A 152 -24.04 -15.07 2.32
C GLU A 152 -23.03 -16.22 2.11
N ILE A 153 -21.76 -15.93 2.41
CA ILE A 153 -20.63 -16.87 2.30
C ILE A 153 -20.47 -17.71 3.58
N THR A 154 -19.70 -18.79 3.50
CA THR A 154 -19.44 -19.69 4.66
C THR A 154 -18.82 -18.97 5.86
N GLN A 155 -18.10 -17.87 5.62
CA GLN A 155 -17.46 -17.05 6.64
C GLN A 155 -18.44 -16.16 7.42
N LEU A 156 -19.67 -15.97 6.92
CA LEU A 156 -20.72 -15.22 7.61
C LEU A 156 -21.32 -16.08 8.73
N ASP A 157 -20.61 -16.16 9.85
CA ASP A 157 -21.04 -16.90 11.04
C ASP A 157 -21.21 -15.95 12.23
N LEU A 158 -22.47 -15.73 12.62
CA LEU A 158 -22.86 -14.85 13.73
C LEU A 158 -22.17 -15.21 15.06
N HIS A 159 -21.75 -16.47 15.23
CA HIS A 159 -21.21 -16.98 16.50
C HIS A 159 -19.68 -16.97 16.57
N ARG A 160 -18.98 -16.52 15.52
CA ARG A 160 -17.52 -16.49 15.47
C ARG A 160 -16.99 -15.10 15.12
N ALA A 161 -16.06 -14.62 15.92
CA ALA A 161 -15.33 -13.38 15.67
C ALA A 161 -13.91 -13.72 15.16
N PHE A 162 -13.72 -13.60 13.84
CA PHE A 162 -12.41 -13.55 13.20
C PHE A 162 -12.06 -12.10 12.87
N SER A 163 -10.80 -11.83 12.52
CA SER A 163 -10.33 -10.48 12.17
C SER A 163 -11.16 -9.79 11.09
N TYR A 164 -11.76 -10.55 10.16
CA TYR A 164 -12.63 -10.04 9.10
C TYR A 164 -14.11 -9.91 9.49
N SER A 165 -14.55 -10.54 10.60
CA SER A 165 -15.98 -10.66 10.96
C SER A 165 -16.66 -9.31 11.15
N PRO A 166 -16.09 -8.33 11.88
CA PRO A 166 -16.70 -7.01 12.02
C PRO A 166 -17.08 -6.34 10.70
N ARG A 167 -16.12 -6.33 9.77
CA ARG A 167 -16.27 -5.67 8.47
C ARG A 167 -17.32 -6.38 7.62
N LEU A 168 -17.33 -7.72 7.62
CA LEU A 168 -18.35 -8.52 6.95
C LEU A 168 -19.75 -8.28 7.53
N PHE A 169 -19.89 -8.26 8.87
CA PHE A 169 -21.18 -8.03 9.53
C PHE A 169 -21.73 -6.63 9.25
N ARG A 170 -20.87 -5.61 9.22
CA ARG A 170 -21.27 -4.25 8.80
C ARG A 170 -21.71 -4.22 7.34
N ALA A 171 -20.95 -4.84 6.43
CA ALA A 171 -21.31 -4.92 5.02
C ALA A 171 -22.67 -5.62 4.82
N TYR A 172 -22.90 -6.73 5.51
CA TYR A 172 -24.16 -7.47 5.44
C TYR A 172 -25.33 -6.69 6.03
N ALA A 173 -25.13 -6.01 7.18
CA ALA A 173 -26.14 -5.12 7.75
C ALA A 173 -26.54 -4.02 6.77
N ASN A 174 -25.57 -3.36 6.13
CA ASN A 174 -25.84 -2.31 5.14
C ASN A 174 -26.60 -2.85 3.92
N ALA A 175 -26.23 -4.03 3.42
CA ALA A 175 -26.93 -4.66 2.30
C ALA A 175 -28.38 -5.04 2.66
N LEU A 176 -28.60 -5.56 3.86
CA LEU A 176 -29.93 -5.87 4.40
C LEU A 176 -30.80 -4.62 4.54
N GLU A 177 -30.22 -3.52 5.03
CA GLU A 177 -30.91 -2.23 5.14
C GLU A 177 -31.31 -1.70 3.76
N ALA A 178 -30.45 -1.83 2.76
CA ALA A 178 -30.73 -1.40 1.39
C ALA A 178 -31.93 -2.11 0.75
N VAL A 179 -32.21 -3.37 1.13
CA VAL A 179 -33.40 -4.13 0.70
C VAL A 179 -34.59 -4.00 1.67
N GLY A 180 -34.48 -3.17 2.72
CA GLY A 180 -35.55 -2.91 3.68
C GLY A 180 -35.70 -3.94 4.81
N ARG A 181 -34.74 -4.87 4.99
CA ARG A 181 -34.71 -5.87 6.08
C ARG A 181 -34.09 -5.28 7.35
N THR A 182 -34.70 -4.22 7.89
CA THR A 182 -34.13 -3.40 8.98
C THR A 182 -33.93 -4.14 10.29
N ASP A 183 -34.80 -5.10 10.62
CA ASP A 183 -34.69 -5.87 11.87
C ASP A 183 -33.46 -6.79 11.86
N ASP A 184 -33.23 -7.46 10.72
CA ASP A 184 -32.05 -8.28 10.50
C ASP A 184 -30.79 -7.39 10.49
N ALA A 185 -30.84 -6.28 9.76
CA ALA A 185 -29.73 -5.31 9.68
C ALA A 185 -29.32 -4.82 11.08
N SER A 186 -30.29 -4.49 11.95
CA SER A 186 -30.01 -4.09 13.34
C SER A 186 -29.30 -5.18 14.13
N THR A 187 -29.66 -6.45 13.91
CA THR A 187 -29.03 -7.59 14.59
C THR A 187 -27.57 -7.74 14.17
N TRP A 188 -27.29 -7.68 12.87
CA TRP A 188 -25.92 -7.78 12.34
C TRP A 188 -25.05 -6.56 12.71
N SER A 189 -25.62 -5.35 12.70
CA SER A 189 -24.93 -4.13 13.13
C SER A 189 -24.49 -4.22 14.60
N LYS A 190 -25.37 -4.69 15.49
CA LYS A 190 -25.00 -4.96 16.90
C LYS A 190 -23.92 -6.02 17.00
N GLN A 191 -24.01 -7.08 16.20
CA GLN A 191 -23.02 -8.14 16.23
C GLN A 191 -21.65 -7.68 15.74
N ALA A 192 -21.57 -6.76 14.78
CA ALA A 192 -20.31 -6.16 14.37
C ALA A 192 -19.59 -5.50 15.55
N VAL A 193 -20.30 -4.71 16.36
CA VAL A 193 -19.75 -4.06 17.57
C VAL A 193 -19.31 -5.11 18.60
N VAL A 194 -20.11 -6.16 18.81
CA VAL A 194 -19.72 -7.26 19.71
C VAL A 194 -18.44 -7.95 19.23
N ALA A 195 -18.31 -8.19 17.91
CA ALA A 195 -17.13 -8.79 17.33
C ALA A 195 -15.89 -7.88 17.45
N GLU A 196 -16.05 -6.56 17.26
CA GLU A 196 -14.97 -5.57 17.46
C GLU A 196 -14.47 -5.57 18.90
N ASN A 197 -15.40 -5.51 19.86
CA ASN A 197 -15.05 -5.55 21.28
C ASN A 197 -14.37 -6.87 21.65
N ALA A 198 -14.80 -7.99 21.10
CA ALA A 198 -14.17 -9.30 21.33
C ALA A 198 -12.75 -9.41 20.74
N LEU A 199 -12.42 -8.57 19.75
CA LEU A 199 -11.11 -8.53 19.08
C LEU A 199 -10.19 -7.41 19.60
N GLY A 200 -10.60 -6.67 20.63
CA GLY A 200 -9.83 -5.52 21.13
C GLY A 200 -9.78 -4.35 20.13
N GLN A 201 -10.80 -4.21 19.29
CA GLN A 201 -10.94 -3.10 18.33
C GLN A 201 -11.99 -2.07 18.79
N GLY A 202 -12.64 -2.33 19.93
CA GLY A 202 -13.70 -1.51 20.48
C GLY A 202 -13.19 -0.24 21.16
N VAL A 203 -14.03 0.79 21.22
CA VAL A 203 -13.76 2.09 21.85
C VAL A 203 -13.59 1.97 23.38
N ASP A 204 -13.99 0.84 23.97
CA ASP A 204 -14.01 0.59 25.41
C ASP A 204 -12.69 0.05 25.98
N GLU A 205 -11.69 -0.28 25.16
CA GLU A 205 -10.35 -0.57 25.67
C GLU A 205 -9.64 0.76 26.00
N GLU A 206 -9.44 1.01 27.29
CA GLU A 206 -8.47 2.02 27.75
C GLU A 206 -7.15 1.74 27.00
N PRO A 207 -6.55 2.74 26.34
CA PRO A 207 -5.29 2.51 25.64
C PRO A 207 -4.32 1.92 26.66
N ASP A 208 -3.75 0.75 26.35
CA ASP A 208 -2.61 0.23 27.08
C ASP A 208 -1.50 1.27 26.85
N ILE A 209 -1.38 2.22 27.77
CA ILE A 209 -0.28 3.18 27.82
C ILE A 209 0.92 2.33 28.23
N ILE A 210 1.53 1.68 27.25
CA ILE A 210 2.87 1.14 27.37
C ILE A 210 3.75 2.36 27.47
N ASP A 211 4.25 2.61 28.68
CA ASP A 211 5.32 3.57 28.90
C ASP A 211 6.51 3.11 28.07
N LEU A 212 6.65 3.68 26.87
CA LEU A 212 7.84 3.61 26.03
C LEU A 212 8.92 4.51 26.65
N GLY A 213 9.09 4.42 27.97
CA GLY A 213 10.17 5.04 28.70
C GLY A 213 11.45 4.67 27.98
N TRP A 214 12.05 5.69 27.37
CA TRP A 214 13.38 5.57 26.79
C TRP A 214 14.25 4.92 27.85
N ASP A 215 14.89 3.80 27.48
CA ASP A 215 15.71 3.04 28.42
C ASP A 215 16.73 4.00 29.04
N GLU A 216 16.54 4.38 30.31
CA GLU A 216 17.41 5.34 31.00
C GLU A 216 18.88 4.90 30.93
N GLU A 217 19.12 3.59 30.77
CA GLU A 217 20.45 3.05 30.53
C GLU A 217 21.04 3.41 29.16
N GLU A 218 20.23 3.49 28.10
CA GLU A 218 20.68 3.83 26.75
C GLU A 218 21.00 5.33 26.65
N GLU A 219 20.18 6.20 27.23
CA GLU A 219 20.45 7.64 27.31
C GLU A 219 21.70 7.93 28.16
N ALA A 220 21.87 7.23 29.30
CA ALA A 220 23.08 7.34 30.11
C ALA A 220 24.35 6.88 29.37
N ARG A 221 24.25 5.86 28.50
CA ARG A 221 25.36 5.42 27.64
C ARG A 221 25.69 6.47 26.57
N GLU A 222 24.67 7.02 25.90
CA GLU A 222 24.85 8.07 24.90
C GLU A 222 25.42 9.36 25.51
N GLU A 223 24.96 9.76 26.70
CA GLU A 223 25.47 10.93 27.40
C GLU A 223 26.93 10.72 27.86
N ALA A 224 27.27 9.51 28.33
CA ALA A 224 28.65 9.14 28.64
C ALA A 224 29.56 9.18 27.40
N GLU A 225 29.05 8.77 26.23
CA GLU A 225 29.77 8.82 24.96
C GLU A 225 29.95 10.27 24.47
N ARG A 226 28.91 11.12 24.56
CA ARG A 226 29.01 12.56 24.30
C ARG A 226 30.00 13.25 25.24
N ARG A 227 30.02 12.87 26.52
CA ARG A 227 30.98 13.41 27.50
C ARG A 227 32.41 13.00 27.18
N ARG A 228 32.63 11.76 26.72
CA ARG A 228 33.96 11.29 26.28
C ARG A 228 34.42 12.01 25.03
N THR A 229 33.58 12.14 24.01
CA THR A 229 33.93 12.85 22.77
C THR A 229 34.25 14.33 23.02
N LEU A 230 33.51 15.01 23.92
CA LEU A 230 33.83 16.37 24.34
C LEU A 230 35.15 16.46 25.12
N ALA A 231 35.45 15.49 26.00
CA ALA A 231 36.71 15.42 26.73
C ALA A 231 37.90 15.16 25.79
N ASP A 232 37.73 14.28 24.80
CA ASP A 232 38.72 13.98 23.79
C ASP A 232 38.99 15.21 22.90
N ALA A 233 37.94 15.91 22.47
CA ALA A 233 38.04 17.18 21.74
C ALA A 233 38.73 18.28 22.56
N ALA A 234 38.44 18.38 23.86
CA ALA A 234 39.10 19.33 24.76
C ALA A 234 40.60 18.98 24.96
N SER A 235 40.93 17.68 25.06
CA SER A 235 42.32 17.23 25.15
C SER A 235 43.11 17.49 23.86
N ALA A 236 42.47 17.32 22.69
CA ALA A 236 43.06 17.62 21.39
C ALA A 236 43.31 19.14 21.23
N ALA A 237 42.38 19.98 21.69
CA ALA A 237 42.56 21.44 21.70
C ALA A 237 43.69 21.90 22.65
N GLN A 238 43.86 21.23 23.80
CA GLN A 238 44.95 21.50 24.74
C GLN A 238 46.31 21.05 24.19
N ASN A 239 46.38 19.89 23.52
CA ASN A 239 47.61 19.45 22.83
C ASN A 239 47.99 20.36 21.65
N ALA A 240 47.02 20.87 20.90
CA ALA A 240 47.26 21.87 19.85
C ALA A 240 47.74 23.22 20.41
N THR A 241 47.38 23.55 21.65
CA THR A 241 47.83 24.77 22.34
C THR A 241 49.23 24.61 22.93
N SER A 242 49.58 23.42 23.44
CA SER A 242 50.94 23.10 23.92
C SER A 242 51.96 23.02 22.78
N ALA A 243 51.55 22.65 21.57
CA ALA A 243 52.41 22.63 20.38
C ALA A 243 52.72 24.03 19.79
N LYS A 244 52.03 25.09 20.26
CA LYS A 244 52.21 26.48 19.80
C LYS A 244 53.14 27.33 20.70
N VAL A 245 53.75 26.77 21.74
CA VAL A 245 54.60 27.52 22.69
C VAL A 245 56.10 27.43 22.36
N ASP A 246 56.52 26.54 21.45
CA ASP A 246 57.94 26.31 21.10
C ASP A 246 58.35 26.75 19.68
N ASP A 247 57.67 27.72 19.06
CA ASP A 247 58.24 28.39 17.88
C ASP A 247 57.86 29.87 17.82
N ALA A 248 58.78 30.69 18.31
CA ALA A 248 58.75 32.14 18.17
C ALA A 248 60.13 32.65 17.78
N ALA A 249 60.46 32.66 16.47
CA ALA A 249 61.34 33.67 15.88
C ALA A 249 61.32 33.70 14.33
N ALA A 250 60.96 34.89 13.80
CA ALA A 250 61.22 35.46 12.46
C ALA A 250 60.41 34.90 11.26
N GLY A 251 59.81 35.68 10.36
CA GLY A 251 59.76 37.13 10.12
C GLY A 251 59.56 37.43 8.61
N THR A 252 58.63 38.34 8.29
CA THR A 252 58.44 39.11 7.00
C THR A 252 58.08 38.30 5.73
N ASP A 253 57.27 38.74 4.75
CA ASP A 253 56.62 40.02 4.40
C ASP A 253 55.40 39.76 3.47
N LYS A 254 54.63 40.83 3.23
CA LYS A 254 53.36 40.97 2.50
C LYS A 254 53.22 40.30 1.11
N ASP A 255 51.97 39.95 0.76
CA ASP A 255 51.28 40.57 -0.38
C ASP A 255 49.74 40.41 -0.30
N ALA A 256 49.05 41.44 -0.78
CA ALA A 256 47.61 41.61 -0.74
C ALA A 256 46.96 41.34 -2.10
N ALA A 257 45.82 40.66 -2.13
CA ALA A 257 44.79 40.81 -3.15
C ALA A 257 43.44 40.34 -2.60
N ASN A 258 42.44 41.21 -2.72
CA ASN A 258 41.03 40.97 -2.43
C ASN A 258 40.45 39.87 -3.31
N ASP A 259 39.49 39.09 -2.79
CA ASP A 259 38.27 38.76 -3.50
C ASP A 259 37.15 38.39 -2.51
N ASP A 260 36.02 39.09 -2.62
CA ASP A 260 34.78 38.90 -1.87
C ASP A 260 33.94 37.79 -2.53
N GLY A 261 33.31 36.92 -1.74
CA GLY A 261 32.38 35.92 -2.28
C GLY A 261 31.72 35.02 -1.24
N ASP A 262 30.56 35.47 -0.75
CA ASP A 262 29.58 34.79 0.11
C ASP A 262 29.15 33.40 -0.43
N PRO A 263 28.82 32.40 0.42
CA PRO A 263 28.43 31.08 -0.05
C PRO A 263 26.96 31.07 -0.47
N GLN A 264 26.70 30.82 -1.76
CA GLN A 264 25.35 30.64 -2.26
C GLN A 264 24.81 29.24 -1.88
N ASP A 265 23.63 29.29 -1.25
CA ASP A 265 22.65 28.21 -1.13
C ASP A 265 22.57 27.37 -2.41
N ALA A 266 22.79 26.07 -2.26
CA ALA A 266 22.46 25.10 -3.30
C ALA A 266 20.93 24.95 -3.35
N ALA A 267 20.31 25.78 -4.19
CA ALA A 267 18.96 25.58 -4.68
C ALA A 267 18.85 24.19 -5.31
N ILE A 268 18.00 23.35 -4.73
CA ILE A 268 17.53 22.12 -5.36
C ILE A 268 16.58 22.57 -6.47
N GLU A 269 17.02 22.39 -7.71
CA GLU A 269 16.17 22.61 -8.89
C GLU A 269 15.00 21.63 -8.85
N ASP A 270 13.81 22.24 -8.85
CA ASP A 270 12.52 21.64 -9.13
C ASP A 270 12.54 21.11 -10.56
N ALA A 271 12.99 19.85 -10.71
CA ALA A 271 12.92 19.14 -11.96
C ALA A 271 11.47 18.66 -12.13
N GLU A 272 10.76 19.34 -13.02
CA GLU A 272 9.42 18.98 -13.46
C GLU A 272 9.32 17.48 -13.76
N SER A 273 8.24 16.89 -13.26
CA SER A 273 7.91 15.48 -13.44
C SER A 273 7.59 15.19 -14.90
N ASP A 274 8.60 14.78 -15.66
CA ASP A 274 8.37 14.06 -16.90
C ASP A 274 7.72 12.72 -16.58
N TYR A 275 6.42 12.70 -16.81
CA TYR A 275 5.52 11.57 -16.96
C TYR A 275 6.24 10.40 -17.65
N PHE A 276 6.57 9.36 -16.88
CA PHE A 276 7.14 8.12 -17.43
C PHE A 276 6.02 7.34 -18.11
N GLU A 277 5.80 7.65 -19.39
CA GLU A 277 4.98 6.82 -20.27
C GLU A 277 5.77 5.55 -20.58
N SER A 278 5.31 4.44 -20.02
CA SER A 278 5.86 3.10 -20.25
C SER A 278 5.60 2.70 -21.70
N ASP A 279 6.61 2.82 -22.56
CA ASP A 279 6.61 2.34 -23.96
C ASP A 279 6.75 0.80 -24.06
N ASP A 280 6.05 0.08 -23.19
CA ASP A 280 6.02 -1.40 -23.18
C ASP A 280 4.89 -1.87 -24.12
N ALA A 281 5.25 -2.04 -25.40
CA ALA A 281 4.35 -2.48 -26.48
C ALA A 281 3.72 -3.88 -26.25
N GLU A 282 4.19 -4.63 -25.25
CA GLU A 282 3.67 -5.97 -24.92
C GLU A 282 2.43 -5.92 -24.01
N SER A 283 1.97 -4.73 -23.58
CA SER A 283 0.80 -4.60 -22.70
C SER A 283 -0.53 -4.42 -23.45
N ASP A 284 -0.51 -4.22 -24.76
CA ASP A 284 -1.71 -3.97 -25.58
C ASP A 284 -2.28 -5.24 -26.23
N GLU A 285 -1.50 -6.31 -26.36
CA GLU A 285 -1.95 -7.52 -27.09
C GLU A 285 -2.95 -8.39 -26.30
N ASP A 286 -3.02 -8.26 -24.97
CA ASP A 286 -3.91 -9.08 -24.13
C ASP A 286 -5.31 -8.47 -23.95
N SER A 287 -5.62 -7.36 -24.63
CA SER A 287 -6.97 -6.74 -24.66
C SER A 287 -7.78 -7.06 -25.92
N ALA A 288 -7.26 -7.90 -26.81
CA ALA A 288 -7.97 -8.36 -28.01
C ALA A 288 -8.28 -9.85 -27.91
N GLU A 289 -9.29 -10.22 -27.12
CA GLU A 289 -9.91 -11.54 -27.32
C GLU A 289 -10.62 -11.53 -28.68
N SER A 290 -10.19 -12.45 -29.55
CA SER A 290 -10.78 -12.73 -30.84
C SER A 290 -12.20 -13.26 -30.68
N GLU A 291 -13.20 -12.51 -31.13
CA GLU A 291 -14.54 -13.03 -31.41
C GLU A 291 -14.47 -14.01 -32.61
N GLU A 292 -14.13 -15.27 -32.37
CA GLU A 292 -14.41 -16.36 -33.30
C GLU A 292 -15.41 -17.33 -32.65
N GLY A 293 -16.66 -17.31 -33.15
CA GLY A 293 -17.60 -18.41 -32.90
C GLY A 293 -19.07 -18.03 -32.75
N VAL A 294 -19.68 -17.35 -33.73
CA VAL A 294 -21.14 -17.43 -33.91
C VAL A 294 -21.43 -18.06 -35.27
N GLU A 295 -21.56 -19.37 -35.22
CA GLU A 295 -22.06 -20.22 -36.29
C GLU A 295 -23.53 -19.87 -36.57
N ALA A 296 -23.83 -19.51 -37.82
CA ALA A 296 -25.18 -19.13 -38.26
C ALA A 296 -26.13 -20.34 -38.25
N PRO A 297 -27.39 -20.21 -37.79
CA PRO A 297 -28.31 -21.33 -37.82
C PRO A 297 -28.85 -21.58 -39.24
N GLU A 298 -28.68 -22.82 -39.71
CA GLU A 298 -29.27 -23.34 -40.93
C GLU A 298 -30.80 -23.26 -40.90
N ALA A 299 -31.37 -22.68 -41.96
CA ALA A 299 -32.80 -22.64 -42.22
C ALA A 299 -33.30 -24.04 -42.62
N ASN A 300 -33.90 -24.75 -41.67
CA ASN A 300 -34.60 -26.00 -41.96
C ASN A 300 -36.04 -25.69 -42.38
N SER A 301 -36.31 -25.66 -43.68
CA SER A 301 -37.66 -25.62 -44.24
C SER A 301 -38.31 -27.00 -44.11
N HIS A 302 -39.02 -27.25 -43.02
CA HIS A 302 -40.04 -28.29 -42.95
C HIS A 302 -41.35 -27.74 -43.53
N ASP A 303 -41.56 -28.05 -44.81
CA ASP A 303 -42.87 -27.99 -45.47
C ASP A 303 -43.62 -29.27 -45.14
N ASP A 304 -44.63 -29.18 -44.28
CA ASP A 304 -45.60 -30.24 -44.08
C ASP A 304 -46.95 -29.61 -43.71
N ARG A 305 -47.65 -29.07 -44.72
CA ARG A 305 -49.10 -28.84 -44.65
C ARG A 305 -49.83 -29.89 -45.46
N ARG A 306 -50.49 -30.78 -44.73
CA ARG A 306 -51.73 -31.43 -45.16
C ARG A 306 -52.82 -30.36 -45.31
N GLU A 307 -53.55 -30.40 -46.41
CA GLU A 307 -55.01 -30.69 -46.45
C GLU A 307 -55.49 -30.72 -47.91
N ASP A 308 -56.39 -31.67 -48.16
CA ASP A 308 -57.15 -32.02 -49.39
C ASP A 308 -56.54 -32.98 -50.42
#